data_AF-A0A4Q1UCN8-F1
#
_entry.id   AF-A0A4Q1UCN8-F1
#
_cell.length_a   1.000
_cell.length_b   1.000
_cell.length_c   1.000
_cell.angle_alpha   90.00
_cell.angle_beta   90.00
_cell.angle_gamma   90.00
#
_symmetry.space_group_name_H-M   'P 1'
#
loop_
_entity.id
_entity.type
_entity.pdbx_description
1 polymer ?
#
loop_
_entity_poly.entity_id
_entity_poly.type
_entity_poly.pdbx_seq_one_letter_code
_entity_poly.pdbx_strand_id
1 'polypeptide(L)'
;MSNEAWGDGDDGPNWKDDAIENGWWDPDDVSQAFKDIFLERDRQVAEEGFTAEQDDLNTRGEMALAAACYAVHGCNGHPVYSDGKGSLIRSVWPWGAMWWKPKDRRRDLVRAAALIVAEIERLDRAAVPEGRVDG
;
A
#
# COMPACT_ATOMS: atom_id res chain seq x y z
N MET A 1 14.14 -20.08 9.31
CA MET A 1 14.47 -18.75 8.75
C MET A 1 15.93 -18.50 9.10
N SER A 2 16.85 -18.77 8.17
CA SER A 2 18.29 -18.55 8.37
C SER A 2 18.62 -17.09 8.11
N ASN A 3 19.47 -16.51 8.95
CA ASN A 3 20.01 -15.14 8.81
C ASN A 3 21.04 -15.03 7.67
N GLU A 4 20.88 -15.78 6.58
CA GLU A 4 21.81 -15.80 5.43
C GLU A 4 21.41 -14.83 4.32
N ALA A 5 20.36 -14.02 4.53
CA ALA A 5 19.91 -13.02 3.57
C ALA A 5 20.55 -11.63 3.77
N TRP A 6 21.40 -11.47 4.79
CA TRP A 6 22.20 -10.26 4.99
C TRP A 6 23.65 -10.67 4.77
N GLY A 7 24.24 -10.21 3.65
CA GLY A 7 25.58 -10.56 3.19
C GLY A 7 26.63 -10.46 4.30
N ASP A 8 27.68 -11.26 4.17
CA ASP A 8 28.69 -11.56 5.18
C ASP A 8 29.60 -10.36 5.55
N GLY A 9 29.15 -9.13 5.32
CA GLY A 9 29.83 -7.89 5.70
C GLY A 9 31.11 -7.58 4.92
N ASP A 10 31.46 -8.40 3.93
CA ASP A 10 32.55 -8.18 2.98
C ASP A 10 32.00 -7.85 1.59
N ASP A 11 31.01 -6.97 1.57
CA ASP A 11 30.53 -6.39 0.34
C ASP A 11 31.61 -5.39 -0.09
N GLY A 12 32.42 -5.76 -1.07
CA GLY A 12 33.58 -4.98 -1.54
C GLY A 12 33.26 -3.50 -1.82
N PRO A 13 34.26 -2.64 -2.07
CA PRO A 13 34.10 -1.18 -2.07
C PRO A 13 33.06 -0.63 -3.08
N ASN A 14 32.55 -1.46 -3.99
CA ASN A 14 31.58 -1.10 -5.03
C ASN A 14 30.18 -1.72 -4.83
N TRP A 15 29.91 -2.40 -3.72
CA TRP A 15 28.69 -3.21 -3.59
C TRP A 15 27.38 -2.42 -3.75
N LYS A 16 27.39 -1.13 -3.41
CA LYS A 16 26.23 -0.25 -3.61
C LYS A 16 25.95 -0.01 -5.08
N ASP A 17 26.99 0.22 -5.87
CA ASP A 17 26.87 0.39 -7.32
C ASP A 17 26.47 -0.94 -7.97
N ASP A 18 27.04 -2.05 -7.53
CA ASP A 18 26.66 -3.40 -7.99
C ASP A 18 25.20 -3.73 -7.61
N ALA A 19 24.73 -3.34 -6.42
CA ALA A 19 23.33 -3.50 -6.00
C ALA A 19 22.39 -2.69 -6.90
N ILE A 20 22.70 -1.43 -7.18
CA ILE A 20 21.90 -0.57 -8.06
C ILE A 20 21.85 -1.15 -9.49
N GLU A 21 22.99 -1.60 -10.03
CA GLU A 21 23.04 -2.23 -11.36
C GLU A 21 22.21 -3.51 -11.45
N ASN A 22 22.11 -4.27 -10.36
CA ASN A 22 21.28 -5.48 -10.26
C ASN A 22 19.82 -5.18 -9.86
N GLY A 23 19.43 -3.90 -9.79
CA GLY A 23 18.07 -3.48 -9.45
C GLY A 23 17.70 -3.62 -7.97
N TRP A 24 18.69 -3.81 -7.11
CA TRP A 24 18.51 -3.79 -5.65
C TRP A 24 18.50 -2.34 -5.17
N TRP A 25 17.46 -2.00 -4.42
CA TRP A 25 17.31 -0.69 -3.81
C TRP A 25 17.86 -0.71 -2.39
N ASP A 26 18.72 0.24 -2.03
CA ASP A 26 19.22 0.39 -0.66
C ASP A 26 18.07 0.82 0.28
N PRO A 27 17.73 0.04 1.32
CA PRO A 27 16.70 0.42 2.29
C PRO A 27 16.95 1.76 2.99
N ASP A 28 18.19 2.26 3.00
CA ASP A 28 18.51 3.59 3.51
C ASP A 28 18.23 4.72 2.50
N ASP A 29 18.12 4.38 1.21
CA ASP A 29 17.76 5.33 0.15
C ASP A 29 16.24 5.54 0.05
N VAL A 30 15.41 4.62 0.56
CA VAL A 30 13.94 4.83 0.54
C VAL A 30 13.55 5.87 1.60
N SER A 31 12.74 6.85 1.18
CA SER A 31 12.19 7.83 2.11
C SER A 31 11.35 7.16 3.21
N GLN A 32 11.29 7.79 4.38
CA GLN A 32 10.42 7.34 5.48
C GLN A 32 8.97 7.11 5.04
N ALA A 33 8.49 7.88 4.05
CA ALA A 33 7.14 7.72 3.54
C ALA A 33 6.91 6.35 2.88
N PHE A 34 7.88 5.84 2.13
CA PHE A 34 7.79 4.51 1.54
C PHE A 34 7.85 3.41 2.60
N LYS A 35 8.74 3.56 3.59
CA LYS A 35 8.82 2.65 4.75
C LYS A 35 7.48 2.56 5.47
N ASP A 36 6.84 3.69 5.72
CA ASP A 36 5.53 3.74 6.41
C ASP A 36 4.41 3.08 5.57
N ILE A 37 4.43 3.23 4.25
CA ILE A 37 3.45 2.58 3.35
C ILE A 37 3.59 1.07 3.41
N PHE A 38 4.82 0.56 3.36
CA PHE A 38 5.11 -0.86 3.49
C PHE A 38 4.61 -1.41 4.84
N LEU A 39 4.94 -0.73 5.94
CA LEU A 39 4.52 -1.14 7.28
C LEU A 39 3.00 -1.11 7.45
N GLU A 40 2.30 -0.13 6.87
CA GLU A 40 0.84 -0.11 6.92
C GLU A 40 0.22 -1.23 6.08
N ARG A 41 0.82 -1.59 4.94
CA ARG A 41 0.38 -2.73 4.14
C ARG A 41 0.55 -4.04 4.91
N ASP A 42 1.70 -4.25 5.54
CA ASP A 42 1.95 -5.39 6.42
C ASP A 42 0.94 -5.46 7.59
N ARG A 43 0.68 -4.33 8.26
CA ARG A 43 -0.32 -4.24 9.32
C ARG A 43 -1.73 -4.59 8.83
N GLN A 44 -2.15 -4.14 7.64
CA GLN A 44 -3.46 -4.46 7.07
C GLN A 44 -3.63 -5.96 6.86
N VAL A 45 -2.58 -6.65 6.40
CA VAL A 45 -2.57 -8.11 6.26
C VAL A 45 -2.60 -8.78 7.64
N ALA A 46 -1.67 -8.41 8.53
CA ALA A 46 -1.46 -9.09 9.80
C ALA A 46 -2.58 -8.88 10.84
N GLU A 47 -3.14 -7.67 10.91
CA GLU A 47 -4.13 -7.30 11.93
C GLU A 47 -5.58 -7.32 11.42
N GLU A 48 -5.81 -6.93 10.16
CA GLU A 48 -7.16 -6.79 9.60
C GLU A 48 -7.51 -7.98 8.68
N GLY A 49 -6.54 -8.85 8.35
CA GLY A 49 -6.75 -10.02 7.50
C GLY A 49 -6.95 -9.68 6.02
N PHE A 50 -6.49 -8.52 5.57
CA PHE A 50 -6.61 -8.08 4.17
C PHE A 50 -5.53 -8.74 3.30
N THR A 51 -5.63 -10.06 3.17
CA THR A 51 -4.70 -10.86 2.37
C THR A 51 -4.92 -10.63 0.87
N ALA A 52 -3.96 -11.04 0.05
CA ALA A 52 -4.07 -10.97 -1.41
C ALA A 52 -5.38 -11.61 -1.92
N GLU A 53 -5.79 -12.74 -1.35
CA GLU A 53 -7.02 -13.43 -1.71
C GLU A 53 -8.28 -12.66 -1.32
N GLN A 54 -8.24 -11.90 -0.21
CA GLN A 54 -9.35 -11.00 0.17
C GLN A 54 -9.41 -9.79 -0.75
N ASP A 55 -8.26 -9.23 -1.11
CA ASP A 55 -8.16 -8.12 -2.04
C ASP A 55 -8.74 -8.50 -3.42
N ASP A 56 -8.50 -9.73 -3.88
CA ASP A 56 -9.03 -10.26 -5.15
C ASP A 56 -10.57 -10.29 -5.21
N LEU A 57 -11.26 -10.21 -4.07
CA LEU A 57 -12.73 -10.09 -4.03
C LEU A 57 -13.22 -8.67 -4.39
N ASN A 58 -12.36 -7.65 -4.34
CA ASN A 58 -12.67 -6.25 -4.64
C ASN A 58 -12.45 -5.94 -6.13
N THR A 59 -13.38 -6.41 -6.98
CA THR A 59 -13.23 -6.39 -8.45
C THR A 59 -13.75 -5.12 -9.13
N ARG A 60 -14.37 -4.19 -8.39
CA ARG A 60 -15.01 -2.98 -8.93
C ARG A 60 -14.26 -1.71 -8.57
N GLY A 61 -12.99 -1.83 -8.17
CA GLY A 61 -12.15 -0.72 -7.76
C GLY A 61 -12.47 -0.21 -6.35
N GLU A 62 -13.05 -1.05 -5.49
CA GLU A 62 -13.36 -0.68 -4.11
C GLU A 62 -12.12 -0.21 -3.35
N MET A 63 -10.97 -0.88 -3.51
CA MET A 63 -9.73 -0.45 -2.84
C MET A 63 -9.25 0.94 -3.31
N ALA A 64 -9.34 1.22 -4.63
CA ALA A 64 -9.05 2.54 -5.17
C ALA A 64 -10.01 3.62 -4.63
N LEU A 65 -11.30 3.30 -4.52
CA LEU A 65 -12.31 4.22 -4.00
C LEU A 65 -12.11 4.49 -2.50
N ALA A 66 -11.78 3.46 -1.72
CA ALA A 66 -11.43 3.58 -0.32
C ALA A 66 -10.15 4.42 -0.12
N ALA A 67 -9.13 4.22 -0.97
CA ALA A 67 -7.93 5.04 -0.95
C ALA A 67 -8.24 6.53 -1.21
N ALA A 68 -9.09 6.81 -2.20
CA ALA A 68 -9.53 8.18 -2.48
C ALA A 68 -10.24 8.81 -1.27
N CYS A 69 -11.08 8.06 -0.56
CA CYS A 69 -11.74 8.51 0.66
C CYS A 69 -10.73 8.95 1.74
N TYR A 70 -9.71 8.13 2.00
CA TYR A 70 -8.66 8.47 2.96
C TYR A 70 -7.79 9.65 2.48
N ALA A 71 -7.48 9.73 1.18
CA ALA A 71 -6.71 10.84 0.62
C ALA A 71 -7.46 12.19 0.74
N VAL A 72 -8.77 12.20 0.47
CA VAL A 72 -9.60 13.39 0.63
C VAL A 72 -9.76 13.76 2.11
N HIS A 73 -9.92 12.77 3.00
CA HIS A 73 -9.93 13.03 4.45
C HIS A 73 -8.60 13.62 4.93
N GLY A 74 -7.48 13.16 4.38
CA GLY A 74 -6.15 13.72 4.61
C GLY A 74 -5.89 15.06 3.92
N CYS A 75 -6.87 15.69 3.27
CA CYS A 75 -6.69 17.02 2.69
C CYS A 75 -6.94 18.12 3.74
N ASN A 76 -6.09 19.14 3.79
CA ASN A 76 -6.27 20.25 4.74
C ASN A 76 -7.26 21.27 4.19
N GLY A 77 -8.47 21.31 4.77
CA GLY A 77 -9.44 22.38 4.52
C GLY A 77 -10.09 22.36 3.12
N HIS A 78 -10.05 21.24 2.40
CA HIS A 78 -10.73 21.15 1.11
C HIS A 78 -12.25 21.23 1.28
N PRO A 79 -13.01 21.93 0.40
CA PRO A 79 -14.45 22.10 0.55
C PRO A 79 -15.26 20.80 0.61
N VAL A 80 -14.75 19.72 -0.01
CA VAL A 80 -15.34 18.36 0.10
C VAL A 80 -15.37 17.85 1.55
N TYR A 81 -14.54 18.43 2.42
CA TYR A 81 -14.46 18.13 3.85
C TYR A 81 -15.00 19.27 4.75
N SER A 82 -15.28 20.45 4.19
CA SER A 82 -15.53 21.68 4.97
C SER A 82 -16.93 21.78 5.59
N ASP A 83 -17.82 20.83 5.34
CA ASP A 83 -19.12 20.78 6.01
C ASP A 83 -19.05 20.22 7.46
N GLY A 84 -17.85 19.79 7.89
CA GLY A 84 -17.62 19.20 9.20
C GLY A 84 -18.29 17.84 9.41
N LYS A 85 -18.95 17.29 8.39
CA LYS A 85 -19.70 16.03 8.47
C LYS A 85 -19.06 14.91 7.66
N GLY A 86 -18.16 15.23 6.74
CA GLY A 86 -17.51 14.22 5.87
C GLY A 86 -18.57 13.40 5.11
N SER A 87 -19.73 14.01 4.83
CA SER A 87 -20.95 13.30 4.40
C SER A 87 -20.73 12.62 3.06
N LEU A 88 -20.05 13.29 2.12
CA LEU A 88 -19.76 12.73 0.80
C LEU A 88 -18.81 11.53 0.88
N ILE A 89 -17.75 11.62 1.70
CA ILE A 89 -16.79 10.52 1.89
C ILE A 89 -17.50 9.29 2.44
N ARG A 90 -18.38 9.46 3.44
CA ARG A 90 -19.19 8.35 3.98
C ARG A 90 -20.15 7.77 2.96
N SER A 91 -20.65 8.58 2.02
CA SER A 91 -21.55 8.13 0.96
C SER A 91 -20.85 7.37 -0.17
N VAL A 92 -19.58 7.67 -0.45
CA VAL A 92 -18.81 7.00 -1.50
C VAL A 92 -17.86 5.91 -0.97
N TRP A 93 -17.72 5.79 0.35
CA TRP A 93 -16.97 4.72 0.99
C TRP A 93 -17.55 3.35 0.57
N PRO A 94 -16.74 2.43 0.02
CA PRO A 94 -17.25 1.22 -0.64
C PRO A 94 -17.63 0.09 0.32
N TRP A 95 -17.21 0.17 1.58
CA TRP A 95 -17.38 -0.90 2.56
C TRP A 95 -18.31 -0.49 3.70
N GLY A 96 -18.57 -1.42 4.63
CA GLY A 96 -19.35 -1.12 5.83
C GLY A 96 -18.71 0.03 6.64
N ALA A 97 -19.55 0.89 7.23
CA ALA A 97 -19.10 2.06 7.99
C ALA A 97 -18.16 1.73 9.17
N MET A 98 -18.20 0.49 9.69
CA MET A 98 -17.29 0.02 10.75
C MET A 98 -15.82 -0.06 10.29
N TRP A 99 -15.58 -0.19 8.99
CA TRP A 99 -14.24 -0.24 8.39
C TRP A 99 -13.67 1.15 8.10
N TRP A 100 -14.48 2.20 8.22
CA TRP A 100 -14.04 3.57 8.13
C TRP A 100 -13.41 4.00 9.46
N LYS A 101 -12.07 4.00 9.53
CA LYS A 101 -11.30 4.23 10.76
C LYS A 101 -10.30 5.39 10.61
N PRO A 102 -10.69 6.60 10.17
CA PRO A 102 -9.76 7.70 9.90
C PRO A 102 -8.93 8.08 11.13
N LYS A 103 -7.74 8.63 10.87
CA LYS A 103 -6.77 9.05 11.88
C LYS A 103 -6.42 10.52 11.65
N ASP A 104 -5.13 10.84 11.74
CA ASP A 104 -4.62 12.14 11.34
C ASP A 104 -4.26 12.14 9.85
N ARG A 105 -4.10 13.36 9.33
CA ARG A 105 -3.78 13.64 7.94
C ARG A 105 -2.67 12.77 7.36
N ARG A 106 -1.54 12.65 8.07
CA ARG A 106 -0.37 11.93 7.54
C ARG A 106 -0.67 10.44 7.48
N ARG A 107 -1.26 9.87 8.54
CA ARG A 107 -1.60 8.45 8.60
C ARG A 107 -2.67 8.04 7.60
N ASP A 108 -3.66 8.90 7.36
CA ASP A 108 -4.67 8.62 6.34
C ASP A 108 -4.08 8.62 4.93
N LEU A 109 -3.10 9.50 4.63
CA LEU A 109 -2.36 9.45 3.37
C LEU A 109 -1.52 8.17 3.23
N VAL A 110 -0.89 7.69 4.31
CA VAL A 110 -0.20 6.38 4.30
C VAL A 110 -1.17 5.25 3.96
N ARG A 111 -2.33 5.23 4.62
CA ARG A 111 -3.38 4.22 4.38
C ARG A 111 -3.92 4.27 2.97
N ALA A 112 -4.16 5.47 2.44
CA ALA A 112 -4.58 5.65 1.05
C ALA A 112 -3.55 5.05 0.10
N ALA A 113 -2.26 5.34 0.30
CA ALA A 113 -1.20 4.78 -0.53
C ALA A 113 -1.08 3.25 -0.39
N ALA A 114 -1.20 2.70 0.83
CA ALA A 114 -1.19 1.24 1.04
C ALA A 114 -2.38 0.54 0.33
N LEU A 115 -3.57 1.15 0.33
CA LEU A 115 -4.73 0.64 -0.41
C LEU A 115 -4.55 0.73 -1.93
N ILE A 116 -3.87 1.76 -2.44
CA ILE A 116 -3.50 1.84 -3.86
C ILE A 116 -2.53 0.73 -4.23
N VAL A 117 -1.53 0.46 -3.39
CA VAL A 117 -0.61 -0.68 -3.58
C VAL A 117 -1.39 -1.98 -3.64
N ALA A 118 -2.32 -2.22 -2.70
CA ALA A 118 -3.15 -3.41 -2.70
C ALA A 118 -4.00 -3.57 -3.99
N GLU A 119 -4.59 -2.48 -4.51
CA GLU A 119 -5.33 -2.50 -5.78
C GLU A 119 -4.41 -2.79 -6.98
N ILE A 120 -3.21 -2.21 -7.01
CA ILE A 120 -2.23 -2.48 -8.07
C ILE A 120 -1.81 -3.95 -8.03
N GLU A 121 -1.46 -4.48 -6.84
CA GLU A 121 -1.12 -5.90 -6.66
C GLU A 121 -2.25 -6.81 -7.13
N ARG A 122 -3.51 -6.46 -6.85
CA ARG A 122 -4.70 -7.19 -7.31
C ARG A 122 -4.84 -7.15 -8.83
N LEU A 123 -4.64 -5.98 -9.45
CA LEU A 123 -4.66 -5.82 -10.90
C LEU A 123 -3.54 -6.62 -11.58
N ASP A 124 -2.33 -6.59 -11.01
CA ASP A 124 -1.18 -7.32 -11.52
C ASP A 124 -1.43 -8.83 -11.48
N ARG A 125 -1.96 -9.35 -10.35
CA ARG A 125 -2.37 -10.77 -10.25
C ARG A 125 -3.45 -11.13 -11.28
N ALA A 126 -4.47 -10.27 -11.44
CA ALA A 126 -5.54 -10.50 -12.41
C ALA A 126 -5.07 -10.44 -13.87
N ALA A 127 -3.95 -9.76 -14.16
CA ALA A 127 -3.37 -9.65 -15.48
C ALA A 127 -2.51 -10.86 -15.89
N VAL A 128 -2.10 -11.72 -14.95
CA VAL A 128 -1.35 -12.94 -15.25
C VAL A 128 -2.31 -14.00 -15.81
N PRO A 129 -2.19 -14.39 -17.10
CA PRO A 129 -3.02 -15.46 -17.65
C PRO A 129 -2.62 -16.80 -17.01
N GLU A 130 -3.59 -17.62 -16.61
CA GLU A 130 -3.35 -19.03 -16.30
C GLU A 130 -2.69 -19.69 -17.53
N GLY A 131 -1.39 -20.00 -17.46
CA GLY A 131 -0.73 -20.87 -18.45
C GLY A 131 0.52 -20.35 -19.15
N ARG A 132 1.29 -19.39 -18.60
CA ARG A 132 2.70 -19.27 -19.01
C ARG A 132 3.57 -20.26 -18.22
N VAL A 133 3.39 -21.55 -18.53
CA VAL A 133 4.42 -22.57 -18.30
C VAL A 133 5.38 -22.42 -19.46
N ASP A 134 6.43 -21.64 -19.28
CA ASP A 134 7.54 -21.62 -20.23
C ASP A 134 8.28 -22.96 -20.10
N GLY A 135 8.17 -23.79 -21.14
CA GLY A 135 8.97 -24.99 -21.34
C GLY A 135 10.33 -24.70 -21.98
#